data_AF-K7NN46-F1
#
_entry.id   AF-K7NN46-F1
#
_cell.length_a   1.000
_cell.length_b   1.000
_cell.length_c   1.000
_cell.angle_alpha   90.00
_cell.angle_beta   90.00
_cell.angle_gamma   90.00
#
_symmetry.space_group_name_H-M   'P 1'
#
loop_
_entity.id
_entity.type
_entity.pdbx_description
1 polymer ?
#
loop_
_entity_poly.entity_id
_entity_poly.type
_entity_poly.pdbx_seq_one_letter_code
_entity_poly.pdbx_strand_id
1 'polypeptide(L)'
;QIQQTGKKISKVILAKEELAPDVDLDAIASMTEGYSGSDLKNLCVTAAYRPIREILEKEKKKKDQATADGRPPLALSVSDDVRRLNMTGMRYAHEQVCASVSSESANMTELLQRNDLYGEGGSRRKKALSYFM
;
A
#
# COMPACT_ATOMS: atom_id res chain seq x y z
N GLN A 1 8.64 18.10 4.88
CA GLN A 1 9.51 16.92 4.96
C GLN A 1 8.73 15.60 4.89
N ILE A 2 7.59 15.45 5.57
CA ILE A 2 6.77 14.21 5.60
C ILE A 2 6.30 13.76 4.19
N GLN A 3 5.82 14.68 3.35
CA GLN A 3 5.37 14.32 1.99
C GLN A 3 6.49 13.83 1.06
N GLN A 4 7.73 14.32 1.22
CA GLN A 4 8.87 13.81 0.45
C GLN A 4 9.23 12.37 0.86
N THR A 5 8.98 11.99 2.12
CA THR A 5 9.22 10.65 2.62
C THR A 5 8.20 9.66 2.05
N GLY A 6 6.91 10.03 2.01
CA GLY A 6 5.85 9.22 1.42
C GLY A 6 6.14 8.85 -0.04
N LYS A 7 6.50 9.84 -0.88
CA LYS A 7 6.87 9.59 -2.28
C LYS A 7 8.05 8.62 -2.45
N LYS A 8 9.06 8.72 -1.59
CA LYS A 8 10.22 7.79 -1.61
C LYS A 8 9.81 6.38 -1.25
N ILE A 9 8.96 6.21 -0.23
CA ILE A 9 8.48 4.90 0.20
C ILE A 9 7.63 4.27 -0.91
N SER A 10 6.68 5.03 -1.48
CA SER A 10 5.86 4.56 -2.60
C SER A 10 6.73 4.13 -3.78
N LYS A 11 7.77 4.91 -4.12
CA LYS A 11 8.71 4.55 -5.18
C LYS A 11 9.47 3.24 -4.90
N VAL A 12 9.90 3.00 -3.66
CA VAL A 12 10.62 1.77 -3.29
C VAL A 12 9.71 0.55 -3.31
N ILE A 13 8.47 0.69 -2.81
CA ILE A 13 7.50 -0.39 -2.78
C ILE A 13 7.06 -0.75 -4.22
N LEU A 14 6.74 0.27 -5.02
CA LEU A 14 6.28 0.11 -6.40
C LEU A 14 7.42 -0.19 -7.39
N ALA A 15 8.70 -0.03 -7.02
CA ALA A 15 9.83 -0.36 -7.90
C ALA A 15 9.93 -1.86 -8.25
N LYS A 16 9.27 -2.72 -7.47
CA LYS A 16 9.19 -4.16 -7.73
C LYS A 16 8.02 -4.54 -8.64
N GLU A 17 7.10 -3.62 -8.88
CA GLU A 17 5.89 -3.84 -9.66
C GLU A 17 6.04 -3.21 -11.04
N GLU A 18 5.38 -3.78 -12.05
CA GLU A 18 5.28 -3.16 -13.36
C GLU A 18 4.19 -2.08 -13.29
N LEU A 19 4.56 -0.80 -13.45
CA LEU A 19 3.61 0.30 -13.45
C LEU A 19 3.15 0.61 -14.87
N ALA A 20 1.85 0.85 -15.04
CA ALA A 20 1.31 1.41 -16.27
C ALA A 20 1.71 2.89 -16.41
N PRO A 21 1.79 3.42 -17.65
CA PRO A 21 2.24 4.79 -17.89
C PRO A 21 1.26 5.86 -17.35
N ASP A 22 0.03 5.48 -17.00
CA ASP A 22 -0.97 6.34 -16.36
C ASP A 22 -0.72 6.53 -14.86
N VAL A 23 0.26 5.83 -14.27
CA VAL A 23 0.53 5.87 -12.83
C VAL A 23 1.23 7.15 -12.39
N ASP A 24 0.51 7.95 -11.59
CA ASP A 24 1.04 9.14 -10.94
C ASP A 24 1.46 8.85 -9.49
N LEU A 25 2.78 8.79 -9.28
CA LEU A 25 3.37 8.57 -7.95
C LEU A 25 3.10 9.72 -6.97
N ASP A 26 2.87 10.94 -7.44
CA ASP A 26 2.55 12.08 -6.58
C ASP A 26 1.12 11.96 -6.05
N ALA A 27 0.16 11.64 -6.91
CA ALA A 27 -1.20 11.33 -6.48
C ALA A 27 -1.24 10.18 -5.48
N ILE A 28 -0.47 9.10 -5.73
CA ILE A 28 -0.38 7.96 -4.81
C ILE A 28 0.16 8.37 -3.45
N ALA A 29 1.24 9.16 -3.42
CA ALA A 29 1.83 9.63 -2.17
C ALA A 29 0.85 10.52 -1.38
N SER A 30 0.02 11.32 -2.07
CA SER A 30 -1.01 12.13 -1.40
C SER A 30 -2.18 11.32 -0.84
N MET A 31 -2.63 10.27 -1.54
CA MET A 31 -3.76 9.45 -1.08
C MET A 31 -3.35 8.43 0.00
N THR A 32 -2.05 8.16 0.17
CA THR A 32 -1.55 7.18 1.14
C THR A 32 -0.93 7.82 2.39
N GLU A 33 -1.35 9.05 2.72
CA GLU A 33 -0.96 9.68 3.97
C GLU A 33 -1.55 8.89 5.17
N GLY A 34 -0.72 8.63 6.19
CA GLY A 34 -1.12 7.78 7.32
C GLY A 34 -1.08 6.27 7.05
N TYR A 35 -0.61 5.84 5.88
CA TYR A 35 -0.37 4.42 5.64
C TYR A 35 0.97 4.00 6.24
N SER A 36 0.98 2.85 6.92
CA SER A 36 2.21 2.17 7.29
C SER A 36 2.82 1.45 6.07
N GLY A 37 4.09 1.02 6.18
CA GLY A 37 4.70 0.19 5.14
C GLY A 37 3.93 -1.11 4.86
N SER A 38 3.23 -1.65 5.86
CA SER A 38 2.35 -2.81 5.71
C SER A 38 1.09 -2.49 4.93
N ASP A 39 0.47 -1.34 5.18
CA ASP A 39 -0.73 -0.90 4.48
C ASP A 39 -0.43 -0.64 3.00
N LEU A 40 0.71 0.02 2.71
CA LEU A 40 1.17 0.26 1.34
C LEU A 40 1.41 -1.06 0.58
N LYS A 41 1.97 -2.07 1.25
CA LYS A 41 2.13 -3.40 0.65
C LYS A 41 0.78 -4.05 0.35
N ASN A 42 -0.16 -3.97 1.30
CA ASN A 42 -1.49 -4.54 1.13
C ASN A 42 -2.29 -3.83 0.03
N LEU A 43 -2.12 -2.51 -0.10
CA LEU A 43 -2.66 -1.69 -1.19
C LEU A 43 -2.17 -2.18 -2.56
N CYS A 44 -0.87 -2.38 -2.72
CA CYS A 44 -0.28 -2.86 -3.97
C CYS A 44 -0.78 -4.27 -4.33
N VAL A 45 -0.81 -5.18 -3.36
CA VAL A 45 -1.33 -6.54 -3.53
C VAL A 45 -2.80 -6.49 -3.97
N THR A 46 -3.63 -5.71 -3.29
CA THR A 46 -5.06 -5.59 -3.62
C THR A 46 -5.28 -5.02 -5.02
N ALA A 47 -4.49 -4.03 -5.43
CA ALA A 47 -4.55 -3.44 -6.76
C ALA A 47 -4.16 -4.45 -7.86
N ALA A 48 -3.09 -5.23 -7.65
CA ALA A 48 -2.63 -6.25 -8.59
C ALA A 48 -3.61 -7.44 -8.72
N TYR A 49 -4.32 -7.79 -7.64
CA TYR A 49 -5.29 -8.88 -7.66
C TYR A 49 -6.59 -8.58 -8.41
N ARG A 50 -6.94 -7.30 -8.59
CA ARG A 50 -8.17 -6.88 -9.27
C ARG A 50 -8.29 -7.44 -10.70
N PRO A 51 -7.33 -7.21 -11.63
CA PRO A 51 -7.43 -7.73 -12.99
C PRO A 51 -7.47 -9.26 -13.04
N ILE A 52 -6.74 -9.92 -12.13
CA ILE A 52 -6.73 -11.39 -12.00
C ILE A 52 -8.15 -11.90 -11.69
N ARG A 53 -8.84 -11.23 -10.75
CA ARG A 53 -10.21 -11.59 -10.37
C ARG A 53 -11.19 -11.40 -11.53
N GLU A 54 -11.09 -10.28 -12.25
CA GLU A 54 -11.95 -10.01 -13.42
C GLU A 54 -11.77 -11.05 -14.53
N ILE A 55 -10.54 -11.51 -14.76
CA ILE A 55 -10.25 -12.57 -15.74
C ILE A 55 -10.83 -13.90 -15.28
N LEU A 56 -10.62 -14.29 -14.03
CA LEU A 56 -11.17 -15.53 -13.48
C LEU A 56 -12.71 -15.58 -13.59
N GLU A 57 -13.38 -14.46 -13.36
CA GLU A 57 -14.84 -14.36 -13.52
C GLU A 57 -15.29 -14.43 -14.98
N LYS A 58 -14.58 -13.75 -15.90
CA LYS A 58 -14.84 -13.85 -17.34
C LYS A 58 -14.63 -15.27 -17.86
N GLU A 59 -13.58 -15.95 -17.40
CA GLU A 59 -13.28 -17.33 -17.77
C GLU A 59 -14.34 -18.30 -17.25
N LYS A 60 -14.83 -18.14 -16.02
CA LYS A 60 -15.96 -18.94 -15.52
C LYS A 60 -17.20 -18.78 -16.41
N LYS A 61 -17.61 -17.54 -16.69
CA LYS A 61 -18.77 -17.26 -17.55
C LYS A 61 -18.60 -17.82 -18.96
N LYS A 62 -17.42 -17.69 -19.55
CA LYS A 62 -17.10 -18.25 -20.88
C LYS A 62 -17.11 -19.77 -20.87
N LYS A 63 -16.61 -20.41 -19.81
CA LYS A 63 -16.67 -21.87 -19.67
C LYS A 63 -18.11 -22.33 -19.58
N ASP A 64 -18.93 -21.69 -18.75
CA ASP A 64 -20.35 -22.02 -18.62
C ASP A 64 -21.09 -21.91 -19.97
N GLN A 65 -20.79 -20.87 -20.75
CA GLN A 65 -21.33 -20.69 -22.11
C GLN A 65 -20.77 -21.71 -23.13
N ALA A 66 -19.47 -22.04 -23.06
CA ALA A 66 -18.86 -23.02 -23.97
C ALA A 66 -19.36 -24.45 -23.71
N THR A 67 -19.68 -24.81 -22.46
CA THR A 67 -20.35 -26.08 -22.13
C THR A 67 -21.78 -26.14 -22.67
N ALA A 68 -22.46 -25.01 -22.86
CA ALA A 68 -23.77 -24.96 -23.49
C ALA A 68 -23.69 -25.10 -25.03
N ASP A 69 -22.63 -24.57 -25.66
CA ASP A 69 -22.45 -24.55 -27.13
C ASP A 69 -21.54 -25.68 -27.68
N GLY A 70 -21.01 -26.57 -26.83
CA GLY A 70 -20.19 -27.72 -27.25
C GLY A 70 -18.82 -27.39 -27.85
N ARG A 71 -18.29 -26.17 -27.65
CA ARG A 71 -16.96 -25.76 -28.13
C ARG A 71 -15.85 -26.08 -27.12
N PRO A 72 -14.62 -26.41 -27.59
CA PRO A 72 -13.49 -26.63 -26.72
C PRO A 72 -13.09 -25.35 -25.96
N PRO A 73 -12.52 -25.46 -24.73
CA PRO A 73 -12.16 -24.31 -23.92
C PRO A 73 -11.12 -23.42 -24.64
N LEU A 74 -11.38 -22.11 -24.68
CA LEU A 74 -10.51 -21.11 -25.30
C LEU A 74 -9.16 -21.01 -24.55
N ALA A 75 -8.10 -20.73 -25.31
CA ALA A 75 -6.75 -20.55 -24.80
C ALA A 75 -6.66 -19.33 -23.86
N LEU A 76 -5.90 -19.47 -22.77
CA LEU A 76 -5.65 -18.43 -21.78
C LEU A 76 -5.01 -17.21 -22.44
N SER A 77 -5.79 -16.15 -22.69
CA SER A 77 -5.23 -14.85 -23.06
C SER A 77 -4.69 -14.20 -21.80
N VAL A 78 -3.40 -14.43 -21.51
CA VAL A 78 -2.68 -13.63 -20.52
C VAL A 78 -2.49 -12.25 -21.16
N SER A 79 -3.38 -11.31 -20.86
CA SER A 79 -3.16 -9.91 -21.25
C SER A 79 -1.98 -9.37 -20.45
N ASP A 80 -1.07 -8.66 -21.09
CA ASP A 80 0.02 -7.95 -20.41
C ASP A 80 -0.51 -6.91 -19.41
N ASP A 81 -1.76 -6.47 -19.56
CA ASP A 81 -2.44 -5.57 -18.62
C ASP A 81 -2.62 -6.17 -17.23
N VAL A 82 -2.55 -7.50 -17.08
CA VAL A 82 -2.71 -8.19 -15.79
C VAL A 82 -1.50 -7.96 -14.89
N ARG A 83 -0.32 -7.75 -15.47
CA ARG A 83 0.91 -7.49 -14.71
C ARG A 83 1.06 -6.02 -14.35
N ARG A 84 0.47 -5.12 -15.13
CA ARG A 84 0.65 -3.68 -14.93
C ARG A 84 -0.33 -3.13 -13.92
N LEU A 85 0.20 -2.56 -12.86
CA LEU A 85 -0.53 -1.80 -11.86
C LEU A 85 -0.95 -0.46 -12.48
N ASN A 86 -2.25 -0.18 -12.53
CA ASN A 86 -2.83 1.04 -13.10
C ASN A 86 -3.47 1.92 -12.02
N MET A 87 -3.74 3.19 -12.34
CA MET A 87 -4.30 4.12 -11.36
C MET A 87 -5.70 3.72 -10.89
N THR A 88 -6.48 3.10 -11.77
CA THR A 88 -7.85 2.64 -11.46
C THR A 88 -7.84 1.51 -10.43
N GLY A 89 -6.89 0.60 -10.52
CA GLY A 89 -6.64 -0.48 -9.57
C GLY A 89 -6.17 0.06 -8.22
N MET A 90 -5.30 1.06 -8.22
CA MET A 90 -4.86 1.71 -6.98
C MET A 90 -5.97 2.46 -6.26
N ARG A 91 -6.83 3.20 -6.98
CA ARG A 91 -8.00 3.84 -6.37
C ARG A 91 -8.94 2.83 -5.72
N TYR A 92 -9.24 1.75 -6.43
CA TYR A 92 -10.07 0.68 -5.88
C TYR A 92 -9.43 0.03 -4.66
N ALA A 93 -8.12 -0.23 -4.70
CA ALA A 93 -7.42 -0.77 -3.55
C ALA A 93 -7.44 0.19 -2.35
N HIS A 94 -7.34 1.50 -2.58
CA HIS A 94 -7.39 2.52 -1.54
C HIS A 94 -8.76 2.54 -0.84
N GLU A 95 -9.85 2.29 -1.56
CA GLU A 95 -11.19 2.17 -0.95
C GLU A 95 -11.31 0.92 -0.04
N GLN A 96 -10.52 -0.12 -0.31
CA GLN A 96 -10.57 -1.40 0.40
C GLN A 96 -9.58 -1.49 1.57
N VAL A 97 -8.52 -0.67 1.58
CA VAL A 97 -7.46 -0.67 2.59
C VAL A 97 -7.58 0.62 3.40
N CYS A 98 -7.67 0.50 4.73
CA CYS A 98 -7.69 1.65 5.62
C CYS A 98 -6.28 1.94 6.16
N ALA A 99 -5.97 3.22 6.38
CA ALA A 99 -4.73 3.64 7.03
C ALA A 99 -4.66 3.11 8.47
N SER A 100 -3.59 2.39 8.83
CA SER A 100 -3.46 1.83 10.18
C SER A 100 -2.96 2.86 11.21
N VAL A 101 -2.34 3.96 10.77
CA VAL A 101 -1.78 4.98 11.66
C VAL A 101 -2.49 6.31 11.47
N SER A 102 -3.34 6.68 12.43
CA SER A 102 -3.89 8.03 12.55
C SER A 102 -3.00 8.85 13.49
N SER A 103 -2.67 10.08 13.06
CA SER A 103 -1.95 11.07 13.87
C SER A 103 -2.68 11.43 15.16
N GLU A 104 -3.99 11.19 15.24
CA GLU A 104 -4.85 11.50 16.39
C GLU A 104 -5.12 10.29 17.29
N SER A 105 -4.55 9.12 16.97
CA SER A 105 -4.75 7.92 17.78
C SER A 105 -4.09 8.06 19.16
N ALA A 106 -4.75 7.56 20.21
CA ALA A 106 -4.20 7.54 21.57
C ALA A 106 -2.79 6.91 21.62
N ASN A 107 -2.58 5.86 20.81
CA ASN A 107 -1.28 5.20 20.64
C ASN A 107 -0.20 6.16 20.14
N MET A 108 -0.51 7.04 19.18
CA MET A 108 0.45 8.04 18.67
C MET A 108 0.71 9.15 19.68
N THR A 109 -0.30 9.58 20.43
CA THR A 109 -0.14 10.58 21.49
C THR A 109 0.79 10.09 22.60
N GLU A 110 0.65 8.84 23.04
CA GLU A 110 1.55 8.23 24.02
C GLU A 110 2.98 8.09 23.49
N LEU A 111 3.14 7.71 22.22
CA LEU A 111 4.46 7.65 21.58
C LEU A 111 5.13 9.01 21.49
N LEU A 112 4.37 10.07 21.16
CA LEU A 112 4.87 11.44 21.15
C LEU A 112 5.30 11.88 22.55
N GLN A 113 4.45 11.65 23.57
CA GLN A 113 4.79 11.96 24.95
C GLN A 113 6.04 11.20 25.43
N ARG A 114 6.18 9.93 25.05
CA ARG A 114 7.34 9.12 25.38
C ARG A 114 8.60 9.58 24.63
N ASN A 115 8.45 9.99 23.37
CA ASN A 115 9.55 10.57 22.59
C ASN A 115 9.99 11.93 23.15
N ASP A 116 9.06 12.76 23.65
CA ASP A 116 9.38 14.03 24.29
C ASP A 116 10.15 13.84 25.60
N LEU A 117 9.80 12.80 26.37
CA LEU A 117 10.45 12.49 27.65
C LEU A 117 11.81 11.78 27.47
N TYR A 118 11.96 10.92 26.45
CA TYR A 118 13.10 9.98 26.36
C TYR A 118 13.76 9.87 24.96
N GLY A 119 13.26 10.58 23.96
CA GLY A 119 13.72 10.51 22.57
C GLY A 119 15.07 11.19 22.32
N GLU A 120 15.63 10.95 21.13
CA GLU A 120 16.90 11.53 20.72
C GLU A 120 16.77 13.05 20.49
N GLY A 121 17.35 13.83 21.40
CA GLY A 121 17.19 15.28 21.49
C GLY A 121 16.66 15.75 22.85
N GLY A 122 16.07 14.84 23.63
CA GLY A 122 15.73 15.07 25.02
C GLY A 122 16.98 15.37 25.84
N SER A 123 16.87 16.34 26.75
CA SER A 123 17.91 16.76 27.69
C SER A 123 18.46 15.58 28.49
N ARG A 124 19.40 14.82 27.91
CA ARG A 124 20.38 14.05 28.66
C ARG A 124 21.33 15.06 29.32
N ARG A 125 20.78 15.94 30.17
CA ARG A 125 21.57 16.48 31.27
C ARG A 125 21.95 15.25 32.07
N LYS A 126 23.19 14.79 31.85
CA LYS A 126 23.87 13.84 32.72
C LYS A 126 23.73 14.41 34.12
N LYS A 127 22.73 13.97 34.88
CA LYS A 127 22.69 14.25 36.32
C LYS A 127 23.87 13.48 36.85
N ALA A 128 24.96 14.19 37.16
CA ALA A 128 26.07 13.60 37.88
C ALA A 128 25.48 13.00 39.16
N LEU A 129 25.56 11.68 39.29
CA LEU A 129 25.23 10.99 40.52
C LEU A 129 26.22 11.49 41.57
N SER A 130 25.80 12.46 42.39
CA SER A 130 26.54 12.86 43.58
C SER A 130 26.33 11.80 44.65
N TYR A 131 27.08 10.71 44.55
CA TYR A 131 27.18 9.71 45.60
C TYR A 131 28.42 10.00 46.43
N PHE A 132 28.46 11.15 47.11
CA PHE A 132 29.42 11.44 48.18
C PHE A 132 28.86 12.59 49.02
N MET A 133 28.24 12.24 50.15
CA MET A 133 28.27 12.97 51.42
C MET A 133 28.02 11.97 52.53
#